data_AF-A0A1G3C762-F1
#
_entry.id   AF-A0A1G3C762-F1
#
_cell.length_a   1.000
_cell.length_b   1.000
_cell.length_c   1.000
_cell.angle_alpha   90.00
_cell.angle_beta   90.00
_cell.angle_gamma   90.00
#
_symmetry.space_group_name_H-M   'P 1'
#
loop_
_entity.id
_entity.type
_entity.pdbx_description
1 polymer ?
#
loop_
_entity_poly.entity_id
_entity_poly.type
_entity_poly.pdbx_seq_one_letter_code
_entity_poly.pdbx_strand_id
1 'polypeptide(L)'
;MPKKKNKLNSLTELISPKDIDLLSASGSQLVEQIGLDVVRGVVLDILKGKNLRDSTESLTRRRIATLNLATMELFIKGSANSKDFLNQLPKTATDILSKGNLSKVERWLAQWILGLTDKAFQNVLRDDPDAIAGYRDRYIQICDEVIAARKTDKGTLQGEITINGNQKAQINWLWMTYLLNTIGAQTLAIRGSEKSAYGKLFEKLVLGSLLHILGFKQIIPPPQEYEKVFWLTSRNEKRESDATLLYELGQGVRFDIGFIGRGNPEISLDKVTRFEREISLGRSKFFMATIILVDRIGTNSKIERMAKEVQGTIIQMSAGYWPKQVAQVLNKTLGFKHDLTRMNDSEIEKYLQNAMRKVPLEQFIGLSENFGNQYVKEEEAQYLV
;
A
#
# COMPACT_ATOMS: atom_id res chain seq x y z
N MET A 1 -17.13 -39.40 28.01
CA MET A 1 -17.86 -38.21 27.53
C MET A 1 -17.29 -37.80 26.17
N PRO A 2 -18.10 -37.70 25.11
CA PRO A 2 -17.60 -37.27 23.81
C PRO A 2 -17.27 -35.77 23.90
N LYS A 3 -16.03 -35.38 23.54
CA LYS A 3 -15.65 -33.97 23.38
C LYS A 3 -16.66 -33.33 22.42
N LYS A 4 -17.39 -32.30 22.87
CA LYS A 4 -18.23 -31.46 22.00
C LYS A 4 -17.41 -31.09 20.76
N LYS A 5 -17.94 -31.37 19.56
CA LYS A 5 -17.39 -30.84 18.31
C LYS A 5 -17.42 -29.31 18.42
N ASN A 6 -16.27 -28.69 18.67
CA ASN A 6 -16.16 -27.23 18.61
C ASN A 6 -16.42 -26.83 17.16
N LYS A 7 -17.59 -26.24 16.90
CA LYS A 7 -17.90 -25.61 15.62
C LYS A 7 -16.95 -24.41 15.50
N LEU A 8 -16.08 -24.41 14.49
CA LEU A 8 -15.17 -23.30 14.26
C LEU A 8 -16.00 -22.06 13.95
N ASN A 9 -15.94 -21.05 14.81
CA ASN A 9 -16.76 -19.84 14.70
C ASN A 9 -16.02 -18.68 14.01
N SER A 10 -14.68 -18.76 13.94
CA SER A 10 -13.78 -17.79 13.34
C SER A 10 -12.56 -18.48 12.72
N LEU A 11 -12.12 -18.01 11.56
CA LEU A 11 -10.91 -18.49 10.88
C LEU A 11 -9.65 -17.89 11.49
N THR A 12 -9.71 -16.68 12.05
CA THR A 12 -8.59 -16.06 12.76
C THR A 12 -8.08 -16.88 13.94
N GLU A 13 -8.91 -17.74 14.55
CA GLU A 13 -8.49 -18.65 15.63
C GLU A 13 -7.40 -19.65 15.20
N LEU A 14 -7.24 -19.88 13.89
CA LEU A 14 -6.26 -20.80 13.31
C LEU A 14 -4.96 -20.09 12.87
N ILE A 15 -4.90 -18.77 12.97
CA ILE A 15 -3.76 -17.93 12.54
C ILE A 15 -3.09 -17.32 13.78
N SER A 16 -1.76 -17.16 13.74
CA SER A 16 -1.06 -16.51 14.84
C SER A 16 -1.40 -15.00 14.92
N PRO A 17 -1.39 -14.37 16.10
CA PRO A 17 -1.61 -12.92 16.22
C PRO A 17 -0.67 -12.10 15.33
N LYS A 18 0.61 -12.49 15.23
CA LYS A 18 1.59 -11.80 14.37
C LYS A 18 1.21 -11.84 12.89
N ASP A 19 0.65 -12.95 12.42
CA ASP A 19 0.21 -13.08 11.02
C ASP A 19 -1.12 -12.33 10.77
N ILE A 20 -1.99 -12.23 11.77
CA ILE A 20 -3.18 -11.38 11.72
C ILE A 20 -2.80 -9.90 11.59
N ASP A 21 -1.78 -9.46 12.31
CA ASP A 21 -1.25 -8.10 12.21
C ASP A 21 -0.75 -7.82 10.78
N LEU A 22 -0.05 -8.78 10.16
CA LEU A 22 0.37 -8.70 8.75
C LEU A 22 -0.80 -8.60 7.77
N LEU A 23 -1.96 -9.17 8.07
CA LEU A 23 -3.17 -9.05 7.24
C LEU A 23 -3.80 -7.64 7.34
N SER A 24 -3.75 -7.05 8.53
CA SER A 24 -4.39 -5.76 8.82
C SER A 24 -3.52 -4.53 8.59
N ALA A 25 -2.20 -4.70 8.44
CA ALA A 25 -1.21 -3.63 8.45
C ALA A 25 -1.60 -2.42 7.56
N SER A 26 -1.78 -1.27 8.23
CA SER A 26 -1.94 0.06 7.64
C SER A 26 -0.58 0.65 7.21
N GLY A 27 -0.57 1.77 6.49
CA GLY A 27 0.67 2.36 5.97
C GLY A 27 1.72 2.69 7.05
N SER A 28 1.32 3.14 8.24
CA SER A 28 2.25 3.39 9.36
C SER A 28 2.76 2.10 9.99
N GLN A 29 1.87 1.13 10.26
CA GLN A 29 2.26 -0.21 10.77
C GLN A 29 3.18 -0.96 9.79
N LEU A 30 3.04 -0.69 8.50
CA LEU A 30 3.92 -1.22 7.47
C LEU A 30 5.33 -0.63 7.60
N VAL A 31 5.47 0.66 7.96
CA VAL A 31 6.79 1.25 8.28
C VAL A 31 7.37 0.62 9.54
N GLU A 32 6.54 0.34 10.56
CA GLU A 32 6.99 -0.32 11.79
C GLU A 32 7.56 -1.71 11.53
N GLN A 33 6.96 -2.45 10.60
CA GLN A 33 7.40 -3.80 10.23
C GLN A 33 8.62 -3.82 9.30
N ILE A 34 8.75 -2.80 8.46
CA ILE A 34 9.80 -2.73 7.42
C ILE A 34 11.07 -2.07 7.95
N GLY A 35 10.94 -1.19 8.94
CA GLY A 35 12.03 -0.37 9.46
C GLY A 35 12.18 0.94 8.68
N LEU A 36 12.48 2.00 9.42
CA LEU A 36 12.56 3.36 8.87
C LEU A 36 13.69 3.51 7.85
N ASP A 37 14.78 2.76 7.99
CA ASP A 37 15.94 2.84 7.08
C ASP A 37 15.62 2.30 5.69
N VAL A 38 14.88 1.21 5.60
CA VAL A 38 14.43 0.66 4.32
C VAL A 38 13.49 1.65 3.64
N VAL A 39 12.56 2.24 4.40
CA VAL A 39 11.65 3.28 3.90
C VAL A 39 12.41 4.51 3.41
N ARG A 40 13.44 4.95 4.15
CA ARG A 40 14.32 6.06 3.76
C ARG A 40 15.07 5.74 2.45
N GLY A 41 15.52 4.51 2.29
CA GLY A 41 16.12 4.01 1.05
C GLY A 41 15.16 4.10 -0.14
N VAL A 42 13.90 3.67 0.03
CA VAL A 42 12.87 3.76 -1.02
C VAL A 42 12.56 5.22 -1.38
N VAL A 43 12.44 6.11 -0.41
CA VAL A 43 12.21 7.54 -0.68
C VAL A 43 13.38 8.16 -1.44
N LEU A 44 14.61 7.86 -1.02
CA LEU A 44 15.82 8.32 -1.70
C LEU A 44 15.88 7.81 -3.15
N ASP A 45 15.54 6.54 -3.37
CA ASP A 45 15.47 5.93 -4.70
C ASP A 45 14.50 6.69 -5.61
N ILE A 46 13.33 7.08 -5.10
CA ILE A 46 12.35 7.88 -5.85
C ILE A 46 12.86 9.30 -6.13
N LEU A 47 13.51 9.95 -5.15
CA LEU A 47 14.14 11.27 -5.35
C LEU A 47 15.25 11.22 -6.43
N LYS A 48 15.89 10.05 -6.61
CA LYS A 48 16.85 9.77 -7.69
C LYS A 48 16.21 9.29 -9.00
N GLY A 49 14.88 9.26 -9.06
CA GLY A 49 14.09 8.90 -10.24
C GLY A 49 13.96 7.41 -10.53
N LYS A 50 14.21 6.54 -9.55
CA LYS A 50 13.84 5.12 -9.65
C LYS A 50 12.32 4.94 -9.46
N ASN A 51 11.81 3.82 -9.99
CA ASN A 51 10.39 3.51 -9.90
C ASN A 51 10.01 3.01 -8.49
N LEU A 52 8.93 3.54 -7.92
CA LEU A 52 8.40 3.10 -6.63
C LEU A 52 8.14 1.58 -6.59
N ARG A 53 7.66 0.98 -7.69
CA ARG A 53 7.33 -0.44 -7.72
C ARG A 53 8.56 -1.32 -7.62
N ASP A 54 9.65 -0.93 -8.27
CA ASP A 54 10.91 -1.67 -8.18
C ASP A 54 11.42 -1.67 -6.73
N SER A 55 11.31 -0.52 -6.07
CA SER A 55 11.75 -0.35 -4.68
C SER A 55 10.81 -0.99 -3.64
N THR A 56 9.55 -1.32 -3.99
CA THR A 56 8.56 -1.92 -3.06
C THR A 56 8.24 -3.39 -3.33
N GLU A 57 8.61 -3.95 -4.48
CA GLU A 57 8.31 -5.35 -4.84
C GLU A 57 8.95 -6.36 -3.88
N SER A 58 10.14 -6.07 -3.35
CA SER A 58 10.78 -6.94 -2.35
C SER A 58 9.95 -7.03 -1.05
N LEU A 59 9.34 -5.91 -0.64
CA LEU A 59 8.47 -5.81 0.53
C LEU A 59 7.17 -6.59 0.31
N THR A 60 6.54 -6.37 -0.85
CA THR A 60 5.36 -7.12 -1.30
C THR A 60 5.60 -8.62 -1.30
N ARG A 61 6.72 -9.07 -1.87
CA ARG A 61 7.08 -10.49 -1.94
C ARG A 61 7.27 -11.11 -0.58
N ARG A 62 7.96 -10.41 0.34
CA ARG A 62 8.16 -10.88 1.71
C ARG A 62 6.82 -11.08 2.40
N ARG A 63 5.92 -10.09 2.35
CA ARG A 63 4.59 -10.19 2.96
C ARG A 63 3.76 -11.34 2.39
N ILE A 64 3.72 -11.48 1.06
CA ILE A 64 3.01 -12.59 0.40
C ILE A 64 3.57 -13.94 0.84
N ALA A 65 4.90 -14.09 0.88
CA ALA A 65 5.52 -15.34 1.29
C ALA A 65 5.15 -15.71 2.73
N THR A 66 5.23 -14.76 3.67
CA THR A 66 4.83 -14.98 5.07
C THR A 66 3.36 -15.37 5.17
N LEU A 67 2.47 -14.65 4.48
CA LEU A 67 1.03 -14.96 4.51
C LEU A 67 0.70 -16.30 3.84
N ASN A 68 1.45 -16.72 2.82
CA ASN A 68 1.27 -18.04 2.19
C ASN A 68 1.57 -19.15 3.20
N LEU A 69 2.64 -18.99 4.00
CA LEU A 69 2.97 -19.94 5.08
C LEU A 69 1.91 -19.93 6.18
N ALA A 70 1.44 -18.75 6.60
CA ALA A 70 0.37 -18.64 7.59
C ALA A 70 -0.95 -19.31 7.12
N THR A 71 -1.30 -19.16 5.85
CA THR A 71 -2.46 -19.83 5.25
C THR A 71 -2.26 -21.35 5.19
N MET A 72 -1.06 -21.82 4.87
CA MET A 72 -0.75 -23.25 4.96
C MET A 72 -0.91 -23.77 6.41
N GLU A 73 -0.43 -23.02 7.41
CA GLU A 73 -0.62 -23.37 8.81
C GLU A 73 -2.10 -23.44 9.20
N LEU A 74 -2.93 -22.50 8.73
CA LEU A 74 -4.38 -22.54 8.95
C LEU A 74 -4.98 -23.86 8.45
N PHE A 75 -4.61 -24.29 7.24
CA PHE A 75 -5.10 -25.54 6.67
C PHE A 75 -4.64 -26.76 7.45
N ILE A 76 -3.38 -26.76 7.93
CA ILE A 76 -2.83 -27.86 8.74
C ILE A 76 -3.55 -27.93 10.09
N LYS A 77 -3.65 -26.80 10.81
CA LYS A 77 -4.33 -26.71 12.11
C LYS A 77 -5.81 -27.07 12.00
N GLY A 78 -6.51 -26.56 10.98
CA GLY A 78 -7.91 -26.88 10.73
C GLY A 78 -8.13 -28.38 10.50
N SER A 79 -7.29 -28.99 9.65
CA SER A 79 -7.35 -30.44 9.37
C SER A 79 -7.01 -31.30 10.59
N ALA A 80 -6.07 -30.85 11.44
CA ALA A 80 -5.74 -31.53 12.68
C ALA A 80 -6.89 -31.47 13.70
N ASN A 81 -7.64 -30.37 13.72
CA ASN A 81 -8.75 -30.15 14.66
C ASN A 81 -10.06 -30.84 14.24
N SER A 82 -10.30 -31.05 12.94
CA SER A 82 -11.49 -31.71 12.45
C SER A 82 -11.21 -32.53 11.19
N LYS A 83 -11.61 -33.82 11.22
CA LYS A 83 -11.50 -34.74 10.06
C LYS A 83 -12.30 -34.28 8.85
N ASP A 84 -13.38 -33.52 9.07
CA ASP A 84 -14.29 -33.04 8.03
C ASP A 84 -14.05 -31.55 7.72
N PHE A 85 -12.94 -30.98 8.20
CA PHE A 85 -12.63 -29.55 8.07
C PHE A 85 -12.74 -29.07 6.62
N LEU A 86 -12.09 -29.76 5.68
CA LEU A 86 -12.07 -29.35 4.26
C LEU A 86 -13.47 -29.33 3.64
N ASN A 87 -14.27 -30.38 3.83
CA ASN A 87 -15.61 -30.46 3.23
C ASN A 87 -16.56 -29.38 3.81
N GLN A 88 -16.33 -28.98 5.06
CA GLN A 88 -17.12 -27.93 5.72
C GLN A 88 -16.55 -26.52 5.48
N LEU A 89 -15.33 -26.40 4.97
CA LEU A 89 -14.61 -25.13 4.88
C LEU A 89 -15.34 -24.08 4.03
N PRO A 90 -15.84 -24.40 2.81
CA PRO A 90 -16.60 -23.43 2.02
C PRO A 90 -17.90 -22.99 2.71
N LYS A 91 -18.60 -23.92 3.38
CA LYS A 91 -19.83 -23.60 4.13
C LYS A 91 -19.52 -22.71 5.33
N THR A 92 -18.44 -23.01 6.05
CA THR A 92 -17.98 -22.20 7.19
C THR A 92 -17.63 -20.78 6.76
N ALA A 93 -16.92 -20.63 5.63
CA ALA A 93 -16.62 -19.32 5.06
C ALA A 93 -17.89 -18.54 4.67
N THR A 94 -18.86 -19.21 4.03
CA THR A 94 -20.17 -18.61 3.75
C THR A 94 -20.90 -18.17 5.03
N ASP A 95 -21.00 -19.05 6.03
CA ASP A 95 -21.64 -18.74 7.32
C ASP A 95 -20.98 -17.55 8.02
N ILE A 96 -19.65 -17.42 7.90
CA ILE A 96 -18.91 -16.26 8.40
C ILE A 96 -19.31 -15.01 7.62
N LEU A 97 -19.26 -15.03 6.29
CA LEU A 97 -19.58 -13.87 5.44
C LEU A 97 -21.01 -13.36 5.57
N SER A 98 -21.96 -14.23 5.91
CA SER A 98 -23.36 -13.85 6.17
C SER A 98 -23.56 -13.13 7.52
N LYS A 99 -22.53 -13.01 8.38
CA LYS A 99 -22.60 -12.24 9.63
C LYS A 99 -22.38 -10.75 9.37
N GLY A 100 -23.25 -9.88 9.93
CA GLY A 100 -23.20 -8.43 9.70
C GLY A 100 -21.96 -7.70 10.27
N ASN A 101 -21.42 -8.16 11.42
CA ASN A 101 -20.29 -7.51 12.10
C ASN A 101 -19.02 -8.37 12.02
N LEU A 102 -18.32 -8.28 10.89
CA LEU A 102 -17.04 -8.96 10.66
C LEU A 102 -15.87 -7.99 10.71
N SER A 103 -14.79 -8.42 11.35
CA SER A 103 -13.49 -7.75 11.18
C SER A 103 -13.05 -7.85 9.72
N LYS A 104 -12.26 -6.87 9.26
CA LYS A 104 -11.74 -6.87 7.89
C LYS A 104 -10.94 -8.14 7.58
N VAL A 105 -10.14 -8.60 8.54
CA VAL A 105 -9.30 -9.79 8.41
C VAL A 105 -10.14 -11.05 8.27
N GLU A 106 -11.14 -11.22 9.15
CA GLU A 106 -12.03 -12.39 9.10
C GLU A 106 -12.81 -12.45 7.78
N ARG A 107 -13.29 -11.29 7.30
CA ARG A 107 -13.94 -11.18 5.99
C ARG A 107 -13.01 -11.61 4.86
N TRP A 108 -11.77 -11.12 4.85
CA TRP A 108 -10.78 -11.47 3.83
C TRP A 108 -10.48 -12.97 3.82
N LEU A 109 -10.22 -13.58 4.98
CA LEU A 109 -9.97 -15.02 5.07
C LEU A 109 -11.13 -15.84 4.52
N ALA A 110 -12.37 -15.48 4.89
CA ALA A 110 -13.56 -16.18 4.41
C ALA A 110 -13.78 -15.99 2.90
N GLN A 111 -13.53 -14.79 2.35
CA GLN A 111 -13.54 -14.59 0.90
C GLN A 111 -12.47 -15.44 0.20
N TRP A 112 -11.24 -15.47 0.72
CA TRP A 112 -10.13 -16.17 0.08
C TRP A 112 -10.36 -17.68 0.01
N ILE A 113 -10.95 -18.28 1.05
CA ILE A 113 -11.37 -19.69 1.04
C ILE A 113 -12.29 -20.00 -0.15
N LEU A 114 -13.17 -19.08 -0.50
CA LEU A 114 -14.07 -19.20 -1.64
C LEU A 114 -13.42 -18.75 -2.97
N GLY A 115 -12.11 -18.48 -2.99
CA GLY A 115 -11.41 -17.98 -4.17
C GLY A 115 -11.77 -16.53 -4.54
N LEU A 116 -12.37 -15.77 -3.62
CA LEU A 116 -12.82 -14.40 -3.85
C LEU A 116 -11.83 -13.37 -3.28
N THR A 117 -11.82 -12.18 -3.86
CA THR A 117 -11.25 -10.95 -3.29
C THR A 117 -12.38 -9.96 -3.07
N ASP A 118 -12.18 -8.86 -2.33
CA ASP A 118 -13.18 -7.78 -2.22
C ASP A 118 -13.70 -7.31 -3.59
N LYS A 119 -12.79 -7.18 -4.57
CA LYS A 119 -13.16 -6.77 -5.93
C LYS A 119 -13.95 -7.85 -6.67
N ALA A 120 -13.63 -9.13 -6.45
CA ALA A 120 -14.40 -10.22 -7.03
C ALA A 120 -15.78 -10.33 -6.36
N PHE A 121 -15.88 -10.11 -5.05
CA PHE A 121 -17.14 -10.02 -4.33
C PHE A 121 -18.03 -8.93 -4.94
N GLN A 122 -17.50 -7.72 -5.12
CA GLN A 122 -18.18 -6.60 -5.78
C GLN A 122 -18.62 -6.94 -7.22
N ASN A 123 -17.71 -7.44 -8.05
CA ASN A 123 -17.98 -7.58 -9.48
C ASN A 123 -18.78 -8.84 -9.83
N VAL A 124 -18.56 -9.94 -9.11
CA VAL A 124 -19.17 -11.25 -9.39
C VAL A 124 -20.47 -11.40 -8.62
N LEU A 125 -20.49 -10.99 -7.35
CA LEU A 125 -21.68 -11.10 -6.51
C LEU A 125 -22.50 -9.80 -6.48
N ARG A 126 -22.03 -8.72 -7.12
CA ARG A 126 -22.74 -7.42 -7.18
C ARG A 126 -23.07 -6.87 -5.80
N ASP A 127 -22.18 -7.13 -4.84
CA ASP A 127 -22.37 -6.81 -3.42
C ASP A 127 -23.65 -7.41 -2.80
N ASP A 128 -24.24 -8.44 -3.42
CA ASP A 128 -25.39 -9.18 -2.91
C ASP A 128 -24.93 -10.30 -1.97
N PRO A 129 -25.15 -10.18 -0.64
CA PRO A 129 -24.77 -11.20 0.32
C PRO A 129 -25.59 -12.49 0.14
N ASP A 130 -26.80 -12.43 -0.43
CA ASP A 130 -27.65 -13.60 -0.62
C ASP A 130 -27.15 -14.47 -1.79
N ALA A 131 -26.40 -13.88 -2.72
CA ALA A 131 -25.76 -14.60 -3.83
C ALA A 131 -24.59 -15.51 -3.38
N ILE A 132 -24.08 -15.35 -2.16
CA ILE A 132 -22.88 -16.08 -1.67
C ILE A 132 -23.11 -17.60 -1.60
N ALA A 133 -24.32 -18.03 -1.23
CA ALA A 133 -24.63 -19.45 -1.09
C ALA A 133 -24.63 -20.15 -2.47
N GLY A 134 -25.26 -19.53 -3.46
CA GLY A 134 -25.24 -20.04 -4.84
C GLY A 134 -23.86 -19.94 -5.49
N TYR A 135 -23.02 -19.00 -5.08
CA TYR A 135 -21.61 -18.97 -5.48
C TYR A 135 -20.82 -20.13 -4.85
N ARG A 136 -20.97 -20.36 -3.54
CA ARG A 136 -20.32 -21.47 -2.83
C ARG A 136 -20.61 -22.81 -3.49
N ASP A 137 -21.87 -23.10 -3.81
CA ASP A 137 -22.24 -24.40 -4.37
C ASP A 137 -21.63 -24.62 -5.75
N ARG A 138 -21.60 -23.57 -6.59
CA ARG A 138 -20.88 -23.60 -7.87
C ARG A 138 -19.37 -23.74 -7.69
N TYR A 139 -18.77 -23.06 -6.72
CA TYR A 139 -17.35 -23.18 -6.40
C TYR A 139 -16.97 -24.62 -6.03
N ILE A 140 -17.76 -25.26 -5.15
CA ILE A 140 -17.57 -26.66 -4.76
C ILE A 140 -17.66 -27.56 -5.98
N GLN A 141 -18.72 -27.42 -6.78
CA GLN A 141 -18.94 -28.23 -7.97
C GLN A 141 -17.77 -28.15 -8.95
N ILE A 142 -17.30 -26.94 -9.27
CA ILE A 142 -16.16 -26.75 -10.19
C ILE A 142 -14.90 -27.43 -9.64
N CYS A 143 -14.64 -27.31 -8.34
CA CYS A 143 -13.50 -27.97 -7.72
C CYS A 143 -13.60 -29.50 -7.82
N ASP A 144 -14.77 -30.06 -7.53
CA ASP A 144 -15.02 -31.50 -7.59
C ASP A 144 -14.86 -32.06 -9.01
N GLU A 145 -15.36 -31.34 -10.03
CA GLU A 145 -15.20 -31.68 -11.44
C GLU A 145 -13.71 -31.71 -11.84
N VAL A 146 -12.93 -30.69 -11.46
CA VAL A 146 -11.49 -30.62 -11.75
C VAL A 146 -10.72 -31.72 -11.01
N ILE A 147 -11.06 -31.99 -9.75
CA ILE A 147 -10.44 -33.06 -8.95
C ILE A 147 -10.75 -34.44 -9.56
N ALA A 148 -11.99 -34.69 -9.97
CA ALA A 148 -12.39 -35.94 -10.60
C ALA A 148 -11.63 -36.16 -11.92
N ALA A 149 -11.55 -35.14 -12.76
CA ALA A 149 -10.78 -35.19 -14.00
C ALA A 149 -9.29 -35.49 -13.76
N ARG A 150 -8.68 -34.85 -12.75
CA ARG A 150 -7.28 -35.12 -12.38
C ARG A 150 -7.06 -36.49 -11.78
N LYS A 151 -8.01 -37.01 -11.01
CA LYS A 151 -7.95 -38.38 -10.49
C LYS A 151 -7.97 -39.41 -11.62
N THR A 152 -8.75 -39.18 -12.67
CA THR A 152 -8.79 -40.05 -13.87
C THR A 152 -7.48 -39.97 -14.67
N ASP A 153 -6.92 -38.77 -14.85
CA ASP A 153 -5.71 -38.56 -15.66
C ASP A 153 -4.40 -38.96 -14.94
N LYS A 154 -4.29 -38.67 -13.63
CA LYS A 154 -3.02 -38.77 -12.87
C LYS A 154 -3.10 -39.65 -11.64
N GLY A 155 -4.25 -40.25 -11.35
CA GLY A 155 -4.45 -41.07 -10.15
C GLY A 155 -4.70 -40.26 -8.88
N THR A 156 -4.62 -40.91 -7.71
CA THR A 156 -4.86 -40.28 -6.42
C THR A 156 -3.63 -39.57 -5.88
N LEU A 157 -3.78 -38.33 -5.39
CA LEU A 157 -2.79 -37.67 -4.55
C LEU A 157 -2.99 -38.08 -3.09
N GLN A 158 -1.91 -38.50 -2.44
CA GLN A 158 -1.88 -38.86 -1.02
C GLN A 158 -0.55 -38.40 -0.40
N GLY A 159 -0.60 -37.90 0.83
CA GLY A 159 0.58 -37.52 1.61
C GLY A 159 0.19 -37.06 3.01
N GLU A 160 1.18 -36.85 3.87
CA GLU A 160 0.98 -36.27 5.20
C GLU A 160 1.96 -35.10 5.38
N ILE A 161 1.47 -34.00 5.93
CA ILE A 161 2.28 -32.88 6.38
C ILE A 161 2.07 -32.65 7.87
N THR A 162 3.15 -32.31 8.57
CA THR A 162 3.10 -32.08 10.02
C THR A 162 3.82 -30.81 10.45
N ILE A 163 3.29 -30.15 11.46
CA ILE A 163 3.97 -29.06 12.18
C ILE A 163 4.28 -29.58 13.59
N ASN A 164 5.57 -29.55 13.96
CA ASN A 164 6.07 -29.97 15.27
C ASN A 164 5.61 -31.38 15.70
N GLY A 165 5.36 -32.28 14.75
CA GLY A 165 4.93 -33.67 14.99
C GLY A 165 3.49 -33.85 15.49
N ASN A 166 2.86 -32.81 16.05
CA ASN A 166 1.56 -32.91 16.74
C ASN A 166 0.37 -32.44 15.90
N GLN A 167 0.59 -31.53 14.95
CA GLN A 167 -0.45 -31.08 14.03
C GLN A 167 -0.26 -31.80 12.71
N LYS A 168 -1.24 -32.61 12.32
CA LYS A 168 -1.16 -33.46 11.13
C LYS A 168 -2.29 -33.15 10.15
N ALA A 169 -1.97 -33.07 8.87
CA ALA A 169 -2.95 -32.97 7.80
C ALA A 169 -2.66 -34.00 6.71
N GLN A 170 -3.73 -34.64 6.24
CA GLN A 170 -3.68 -35.52 5.08
C GLN A 170 -3.78 -34.67 3.82
N ILE A 171 -2.76 -34.76 2.97
CA ILE A 171 -2.71 -34.09 1.68
C ILE A 171 -3.40 -35.00 0.67
N ASN A 172 -4.40 -34.44 0.00
CA ASN A 172 -5.06 -35.03 -1.15
C ASN A 172 -5.44 -33.93 -2.14
N TRP A 173 -6.07 -34.30 -3.26
CA TRP A 173 -6.48 -33.33 -4.28
C TRP A 173 -7.39 -32.22 -3.75
N LEU A 174 -8.34 -32.54 -2.86
CA LEU A 174 -9.23 -31.54 -2.26
C LEU A 174 -8.45 -30.53 -1.41
N TRP A 175 -7.56 -31.03 -0.54
CA TRP A 175 -6.73 -30.18 0.32
C TRP A 175 -5.88 -29.22 -0.51
N MET A 176 -5.20 -29.73 -1.56
CA MET A 176 -4.37 -28.91 -2.45
C MET A 176 -5.19 -27.89 -3.23
N THR A 177 -6.32 -28.29 -3.81
CA THR A 177 -7.17 -27.39 -4.60
C THR A 177 -7.65 -26.20 -3.75
N TYR A 178 -8.16 -26.46 -2.54
CA TYR A 178 -8.64 -25.39 -1.67
C TYR A 178 -7.51 -24.51 -1.14
N LEU A 179 -6.36 -25.08 -0.76
CA LEU A 179 -5.20 -24.29 -0.35
C LEU A 179 -4.72 -23.36 -1.47
N LEU A 180 -4.53 -23.90 -2.68
CA LEU A 180 -3.99 -23.13 -3.80
C LEU A 180 -4.96 -22.04 -4.28
N ASN A 181 -6.27 -22.32 -4.29
CA ASN A 181 -7.28 -21.31 -4.57
C ASN A 181 -7.25 -20.18 -3.52
N THR A 182 -7.11 -20.54 -2.24
CA THR A 182 -7.01 -19.57 -1.14
C THR A 182 -5.76 -18.70 -1.28
N ILE A 183 -4.60 -19.31 -1.52
CA ILE A 183 -3.33 -18.59 -1.76
C ILE A 183 -3.42 -17.68 -2.99
N GLY A 184 -4.08 -18.14 -4.06
CA GLY A 184 -4.29 -17.34 -5.26
C GLY A 184 -5.11 -16.07 -4.98
N ALA A 185 -6.24 -16.23 -4.29
CA ALA A 185 -7.09 -15.11 -3.89
C ALA A 185 -6.37 -14.14 -2.94
N GLN A 186 -5.68 -14.68 -1.93
CA GLN A 186 -4.83 -13.91 -1.01
C GLN A 186 -3.80 -13.08 -1.76
N THR A 187 -3.06 -13.68 -2.69
CA THR A 187 -2.01 -13.00 -3.46
C THR A 187 -2.56 -11.81 -4.23
N LEU A 188 -3.71 -11.97 -4.89
CA LEU A 188 -4.37 -10.89 -5.62
C LEU A 188 -4.86 -9.79 -4.68
N ALA A 189 -5.45 -10.16 -3.54
CA ALA A 189 -5.92 -9.21 -2.53
C ALA A 189 -4.76 -8.37 -1.96
N ILE A 190 -3.66 -9.01 -1.56
CA ILE A 190 -2.50 -8.32 -0.98
C ILE A 190 -1.87 -7.39 -2.00
N ARG A 191 -1.57 -7.84 -3.23
CA ARG A 191 -1.01 -6.98 -4.28
C ARG A 191 -1.91 -5.79 -4.60
N GLY A 192 -3.24 -6.00 -4.65
CA GLY A 192 -4.21 -4.92 -4.85
C GLY A 192 -4.22 -3.91 -3.70
N SER A 193 -4.17 -4.40 -2.45
CA SER A 193 -4.17 -3.56 -1.25
C SER A 193 -2.89 -2.73 -1.12
N GLU A 194 -1.73 -3.32 -1.43
CA GLU A 194 -0.43 -2.67 -1.31
C GLU A 194 -0.23 -1.57 -2.34
N LYS A 195 -0.75 -1.74 -3.56
CA LYS A 195 -0.76 -0.65 -4.56
C LYS A 195 -1.38 0.63 -3.98
N SER A 196 -2.46 0.50 -3.21
CA SER A 196 -3.17 1.64 -2.62
C SER A 196 -2.51 2.13 -1.34
N ALA A 197 -1.98 1.22 -0.51
CA ALA A 197 -1.31 1.54 0.75
C ALA A 197 0.05 2.21 0.53
N TYR A 198 0.92 1.61 -0.30
CA TYR A 198 2.22 2.17 -0.66
C TYR A 198 2.09 3.46 -1.43
N GLY A 199 1.14 3.57 -2.37
CA GLY A 199 0.87 4.83 -3.07
C GLY A 199 0.68 5.98 -2.07
N LYS A 200 -0.33 5.88 -1.21
CA LYS A 200 -0.63 6.94 -0.23
C LYS A 200 0.49 7.19 0.78
N LEU A 201 1.18 6.14 1.22
CA LEU A 201 2.29 6.25 2.16
C LEU A 201 3.47 7.02 1.53
N PHE A 202 3.91 6.59 0.35
CA PHE A 202 5.06 7.17 -0.31
C PHE A 202 4.76 8.52 -0.96
N GLU A 203 3.50 8.83 -1.30
CA GLU A 203 3.08 10.18 -1.71
C GLU A 203 3.44 11.20 -0.62
N LYS A 204 3.06 10.90 0.63
CA LYS A 204 3.38 11.72 1.80
C LYS A 204 4.86 11.77 2.11
N LEU A 205 5.52 10.61 2.16
CA LEU A 205 6.93 10.53 2.53
C LEU A 205 7.81 11.25 1.50
N VAL A 206 7.54 11.08 0.20
CA VAL A 206 8.33 11.72 -0.86
C VAL A 206 8.11 13.23 -0.86
N LEU A 207 6.86 13.71 -0.79
CA LEU A 207 6.59 15.15 -0.73
C LEU A 207 7.16 15.78 0.54
N GLY A 208 6.90 15.18 1.71
CA GLY A 208 7.44 15.67 2.98
C GLY A 208 8.96 15.75 2.95
N SER A 209 9.62 14.71 2.44
CA SER A 209 11.08 14.68 2.32
C SER A 209 11.61 15.74 1.38
N LEU A 210 11.00 15.89 0.20
CA LEU A 210 11.39 16.90 -0.78
C LEU A 210 11.28 18.31 -0.19
N LEU A 211 10.13 18.65 0.38
CA LEU A 211 9.88 20.00 0.91
C LEU A 211 10.78 20.30 2.12
N HIS A 212 11.01 19.30 2.98
CA HIS A 212 11.97 19.43 4.08
C HIS A 212 13.41 19.65 3.56
N ILE A 213 13.85 18.88 2.56
CA ILE A 213 15.18 19.06 1.94
C ILE A 213 15.34 20.45 1.33
N LEU A 214 14.26 21.00 0.75
CA LEU A 214 14.23 22.37 0.22
C LEU A 214 14.19 23.45 1.33
N GLY A 215 14.22 23.06 2.61
CA GLY A 215 14.31 23.97 3.74
C GLY A 215 12.97 24.49 4.26
N PHE A 216 11.86 23.86 3.89
CA PHE A 216 10.54 24.22 4.41
C PHE A 216 10.24 23.47 5.73
N LYS A 217 9.59 24.16 6.66
CA LYS A 217 9.18 23.60 7.96
C LYS A 217 7.79 22.99 7.86
N GLN A 218 7.64 21.74 8.30
CA GLN A 218 6.32 21.12 8.38
C GLN A 218 5.52 21.74 9.52
N ILE A 219 4.25 22.01 9.29
CA ILE A 219 3.27 22.47 10.29
C ILE A 219 1.99 21.64 10.20
N ILE A 220 1.15 21.77 11.22
CA ILE A 220 -0.21 21.20 11.24
C ILE A 220 -1.20 22.34 10.98
N PRO A 221 -2.13 22.21 10.02
CA PRO A 221 -3.18 23.20 9.79
C PRO A 221 -4.12 23.37 11.01
N PRO A 222 -4.70 24.56 11.20
CA PRO A 222 -4.50 25.77 10.41
C PRO A 222 -3.14 26.45 10.70
N PRO A 223 -2.51 27.09 9.69
CA PRO A 223 -1.20 27.71 9.86
C PRO A 223 -1.25 28.91 10.82
N GLN A 224 -0.29 28.94 11.75
CA GLN A 224 0.03 30.11 12.58
C GLN A 224 1.25 30.87 12.05
N GLU A 225 2.10 30.19 11.28
CA GLU A 225 3.23 30.73 10.55
C GLU A 225 2.94 30.62 9.04
N TYR A 226 3.34 31.61 8.25
CA TYR A 226 3.05 31.66 6.81
C TYR A 226 4.33 31.70 5.93
N GLU A 227 5.50 31.78 6.55
CA GLU A 227 6.78 31.88 5.84
C GLU A 227 7.50 30.54 5.81
N LYS A 228 7.83 30.05 4.62
CA LYS A 228 8.58 28.80 4.38
C LYS A 228 8.04 27.59 5.16
N VAL A 229 6.72 27.44 5.18
CA VAL A 229 6.05 26.31 5.84
C VAL A 229 5.35 25.41 4.83
N PHE A 230 5.09 24.17 5.21
CA PHE A 230 4.23 23.27 4.45
C PHE A 230 3.42 22.34 5.35
N TRP A 231 2.34 21.79 4.83
CA TRP A 231 1.64 20.66 5.44
C TRP A 231 1.30 19.61 4.40
N LEU A 232 1.14 18.37 4.88
CA LEU A 232 0.66 17.24 4.10
C LEU A 232 -0.82 17.03 4.44
N THR A 233 -1.65 16.71 3.45
CA THR A 233 -3.09 16.52 3.69
C THR A 233 -3.37 15.32 4.61
N SER A 234 -4.40 15.47 5.45
CA SER A 234 -4.92 14.39 6.29
C SER A 234 -6.23 13.82 5.72
N ARG A 235 -6.59 12.58 6.08
CA ARG A 235 -7.70 11.83 5.47
C ARG A 235 -9.11 12.40 5.73
N ASN A 236 -9.24 13.40 6.60
CA ASN A 236 -10.54 13.85 7.12
C ASN A 236 -11.05 15.16 6.52
N GLU A 237 -10.32 15.80 5.62
CA GLU A 237 -10.77 17.06 5.01
C GLU A 237 -11.35 16.82 3.62
N LYS A 238 -12.43 17.55 3.32
CA LYS A 238 -13.00 17.62 1.97
C LYS A 238 -11.98 18.30 1.04
N ARG A 239 -11.16 17.44 0.42
CA ARG A 239 -10.43 17.63 -0.84
C ARG A 239 -9.52 18.87 -0.91
N GLU A 240 -8.30 18.72 -0.40
CA GLU A 240 -7.13 19.56 -0.72
C GLU A 240 -6.03 18.72 -1.41
N SER A 241 -5.04 19.39 -2.01
CA SER A 241 -3.83 18.81 -2.64
C SER A 241 -2.98 17.98 -1.68
N ASP A 242 -2.16 17.05 -2.18
CA ASP A 242 -1.33 16.13 -1.37
C ASP A 242 -0.36 16.84 -0.41
N ALA A 243 0.13 18.01 -0.82
CA ALA A 243 0.78 18.97 0.07
C ALA A 243 0.44 20.41 -0.31
N THR A 244 0.54 21.30 0.66
CA THR A 244 0.44 22.74 0.45
C THR A 244 1.65 23.41 1.10
N LEU A 245 2.30 24.28 0.34
CA LEU A 245 3.47 25.06 0.73
C LEU A 245 3.11 26.54 0.71
N LEU A 246 3.56 27.26 1.73
CA LEU A 246 3.52 28.72 1.79
C LEU A 246 4.96 29.23 1.85
N TYR A 247 5.29 30.18 0.99
CA TYR A 247 6.63 30.76 0.94
C TYR A 247 6.70 32.06 1.72
N GLU A 248 5.75 32.96 1.47
CA GLU A 248 5.54 34.21 2.18
C GLU A 248 4.04 34.57 2.18
N LEU A 249 3.66 35.63 2.89
CA LEU A 249 2.27 36.04 2.97
C LEU A 249 1.69 36.31 1.56
N GLY A 250 0.60 35.62 1.23
CA GLY A 250 -0.09 35.76 -0.04
C GLY A 250 0.44 34.89 -1.19
N GLN A 251 1.53 34.12 -0.98
CA GLN A 251 2.12 33.26 -2.00
C GLN A 251 2.26 31.80 -1.53
N GLY A 252 1.75 30.87 -2.34
CA GLY A 252 1.86 29.45 -2.04
C GLY A 252 1.86 28.56 -3.27
N VAL A 253 2.15 27.27 -3.03
CA VAL A 253 2.16 26.22 -4.05
C VAL A 253 1.45 25.00 -3.52
N ARG A 254 0.59 24.42 -4.35
CA ARG A 254 -0.03 23.12 -4.14
C ARG A 254 0.75 22.05 -4.88
N PHE A 255 0.96 20.93 -4.21
CA PHE A 255 1.59 19.75 -4.77
C PHE A 255 0.58 18.63 -4.86
N ASP A 256 0.53 18.00 -6.02
CA ASP A 256 -0.12 16.72 -6.20
C ASP A 256 0.95 15.74 -6.74
N ILE A 257 0.97 14.52 -6.22
CA ILE A 257 1.89 13.47 -6.63
C ILE A 257 1.10 12.22 -7.05
N GLY A 258 1.56 11.59 -8.13
CA GLY A 258 0.96 10.37 -8.64
C GLY A 258 2.01 9.39 -9.15
N PHE A 259 2.05 8.20 -8.53
CA PHE A 259 2.80 7.05 -9.05
C PHE A 259 2.03 6.36 -10.19
N ILE A 260 1.84 7.10 -11.29
CA ILE A 260 0.99 6.72 -12.41
C ILE A 260 1.85 6.07 -13.50
N GLY A 261 1.53 4.81 -13.84
CA GLY A 261 2.15 4.11 -14.96
C GLY A 261 1.64 4.60 -16.32
N ARG A 262 2.36 4.26 -17.39
CA ARG A 262 2.14 4.73 -18.78
C ARG A 262 0.70 4.61 -19.32
N GLY A 263 -0.13 3.72 -18.78
CA GLY A 263 -1.45 3.37 -19.31
C GLY A 263 -2.65 4.10 -18.69
N ASN A 264 -2.47 5.13 -17.86
CA ASN A 264 -3.63 5.80 -17.21
C ASN A 264 -3.58 7.34 -17.24
N PRO A 265 -3.54 7.96 -18.45
CA PRO A 265 -3.43 9.41 -18.61
C PRO A 265 -4.66 10.19 -18.09
N GLU A 266 -5.83 9.55 -17.96
CA GLU A 266 -7.06 10.16 -17.46
C GLU A 266 -6.98 10.53 -15.97
N ILE A 267 -6.30 9.73 -15.14
CA ILE A 267 -6.11 10.03 -13.71
C ILE A 267 -5.25 11.28 -13.51
N SER A 268 -4.27 11.48 -14.38
CA SER A 268 -3.42 12.65 -14.29
C SER A 268 -4.14 13.93 -14.75
N LEU A 269 -5.03 13.80 -15.73
CA LEU A 269 -5.88 14.87 -16.27
C LEU A 269 -6.87 15.40 -15.22
N ASP A 270 -7.42 14.47 -14.48
CA ASP A 270 -8.26 14.68 -13.32
C ASP A 270 -7.51 15.48 -12.24
N LYS A 271 -6.26 15.12 -11.89
CA LYS A 271 -5.42 15.88 -10.93
C LYS A 271 -5.06 17.30 -11.40
N VAL A 272 -4.93 17.53 -12.71
CA VAL A 272 -4.49 18.83 -13.29
C VAL A 272 -5.56 19.91 -13.22
N THR A 273 -6.85 19.58 -13.41
CA THR A 273 -7.92 20.57 -13.60
C THR A 273 -8.62 21.02 -12.31
N ARG A 274 -8.10 20.62 -11.13
CA ARG A 274 -8.88 20.56 -9.89
C ARG A 274 -8.68 21.67 -8.87
N PHE A 275 -7.76 22.62 -9.09
CA PHE A 275 -7.40 23.58 -8.05
C PHE A 275 -7.75 25.02 -8.42
N GLU A 276 -8.49 25.67 -7.52
CA GLU A 276 -8.69 27.12 -7.55
C GLU A 276 -7.37 27.86 -7.29
N ARG A 277 -7.15 28.94 -8.05
CA ARG A 277 -5.91 29.74 -8.00
C ARG A 277 -5.81 30.63 -6.76
N GLU A 278 -6.93 30.93 -6.13
CA GLU A 278 -6.97 31.75 -4.93
C GLU A 278 -7.63 30.97 -3.81
N ILE A 279 -7.03 31.02 -2.63
CA ILE A 279 -7.65 30.52 -1.40
C ILE A 279 -7.62 31.59 -0.32
N SER A 280 -8.54 31.49 0.63
CA SER A 280 -8.54 32.30 1.84
C SER A 280 -8.11 31.43 3.01
N LEU A 281 -6.99 31.77 3.64
CA LEU A 281 -6.52 31.15 4.89
C LEU A 281 -6.66 32.19 6.01
N GLY A 282 -7.65 31.98 6.88
CA GLY A 282 -8.02 32.98 7.89
C GLY A 282 -8.53 34.28 7.24
N ARG A 283 -7.86 35.39 7.50
CA ARG A 283 -8.19 36.72 6.93
C ARG A 283 -7.38 37.07 5.67
N SER A 284 -6.46 36.20 5.25
CA SER A 284 -5.51 36.48 4.19
C SER A 284 -5.85 35.69 2.92
N LYS A 285 -5.72 36.34 1.76
CA LYS A 285 -5.83 35.68 0.45
C LYS A 285 -4.45 35.22 -0.02
N PHE A 286 -4.38 34.02 -0.58
CA PHE A 286 -3.17 33.44 -1.14
C PHE A 286 -3.36 33.11 -2.62
N PHE A 287 -2.38 33.46 -3.43
CA PHE A 287 -2.25 32.98 -4.80
C PHE A 287 -1.51 31.65 -4.80
N MET A 288 -2.15 30.61 -5.34
CA MET A 288 -1.67 29.24 -5.32
C MET A 288 -1.26 28.80 -6.72
N ALA A 289 0.04 28.61 -6.93
CA ALA A 289 0.52 27.86 -8.08
C ALA A 289 0.37 26.35 -7.85
N THR A 290 0.36 25.56 -8.92
CA THR A 290 0.19 24.10 -8.84
C THR A 290 1.36 23.37 -9.48
N ILE A 291 1.98 22.45 -8.74
CA ILE A 291 3.02 21.54 -9.23
C ILE A 291 2.49 20.11 -9.13
N ILE A 292 2.60 19.35 -10.22
CA ILE A 292 2.11 17.97 -10.29
C ILE A 292 3.28 17.06 -10.63
N LEU A 293 3.56 16.13 -9.73
CA LEU A 293 4.65 15.17 -9.84
C LEU A 293 4.09 13.85 -10.36
N VAL A 294 4.62 13.37 -11.48
CA VAL A 294 4.17 12.11 -12.09
C VAL A 294 5.35 11.17 -12.31
N ASP A 295 5.16 9.88 -12.07
CA ASP A 295 6.20 8.86 -12.29
C ASP A 295 6.70 8.87 -13.75
N ARG A 296 5.79 8.70 -14.72
CA ARG A 296 6.14 8.68 -16.15
C ARG A 296 5.08 9.29 -17.04
N ILE A 297 5.48 10.09 -18.02
CA ILE A 297 4.61 10.62 -19.06
C ILE A 297 4.73 9.72 -20.30
N GLY A 298 3.59 9.30 -20.88
CA GLY A 298 3.58 8.57 -22.16
C GLY A 298 3.95 9.49 -23.31
N THR A 299 4.64 8.97 -24.34
CA THR A 299 5.18 9.72 -25.49
C THR A 299 4.14 10.51 -26.30
N ASN A 300 2.84 10.19 -26.16
CA ASN A 300 1.73 10.89 -26.81
C ASN A 300 0.71 11.47 -25.79
N SER A 301 1.13 11.68 -24.55
CA SER A 301 0.24 12.17 -23.51
C SER A 301 -0.12 13.64 -23.74
N LYS A 302 -1.42 13.98 -23.66
CA LYS A 302 -1.91 15.37 -23.73
C LYS A 302 -1.61 16.16 -22.44
N ILE A 303 -1.06 15.50 -21.43
CA ILE A 303 -0.97 16.01 -20.06
C ILE A 303 -0.15 17.31 -19.95
N GLU A 304 0.95 17.44 -20.69
CA GLU A 304 1.79 18.65 -20.66
C GLU A 304 1.06 19.87 -21.24
N ARG A 305 0.31 19.65 -22.32
CA ARG A 305 -0.52 20.70 -22.94
C ARG A 305 -1.60 21.16 -21.97
N MET A 306 -2.24 20.22 -21.30
CA MET A 306 -3.33 20.50 -20.35
C MET A 306 -2.83 21.18 -19.07
N ALA A 307 -1.65 20.82 -18.57
CA ALA A 307 -1.04 21.54 -17.46
C ALA A 307 -0.76 23.00 -17.82
N LYS A 308 -0.28 23.27 -19.04
CA LYS A 308 -0.15 24.66 -19.53
C LYS A 308 -1.50 25.37 -19.59
N GLU A 309 -2.56 24.70 -20.04
CA GLU A 309 -3.92 25.26 -20.11
C GLU A 309 -4.45 25.68 -18.73
N VAL A 310 -4.13 24.95 -17.66
CA VAL A 310 -4.53 25.32 -16.28
C VAL A 310 -3.49 26.17 -15.53
N GLN A 311 -2.36 26.50 -16.15
CA GLN A 311 -1.17 27.13 -15.53
C GLN A 311 -0.53 26.30 -14.40
N GLY A 312 -0.68 24.97 -14.44
CA GLY A 312 0.04 24.03 -13.60
C GLY A 312 1.37 23.63 -14.23
N THR A 313 2.34 23.24 -13.40
CA THR A 313 3.62 22.68 -13.88
C THR A 313 3.67 21.20 -13.61
N ILE A 314 3.86 20.38 -14.65
CA ILE A 314 4.09 18.94 -14.49
C ILE A 314 5.59 18.66 -14.49
N ILE A 315 6.02 17.84 -13.55
CA ILE A 315 7.40 17.36 -13.45
C ILE A 315 7.38 15.83 -13.42
N GLN A 316 8.19 15.22 -14.28
CA GLN A 316 8.34 13.77 -14.34
C GLN A 316 9.43 13.30 -13.37
N MET A 317 9.06 12.43 -12.43
CA MET A 317 9.97 11.91 -11.40
C MET A 317 11.00 10.93 -11.96
N SER A 318 10.74 10.25 -13.09
CA SER A 318 11.74 9.32 -13.66
C SER A 318 13.02 9.99 -14.19
N ALA A 319 13.13 11.32 -14.14
CA ALA A 319 14.38 12.03 -14.39
C ALA A 319 15.12 12.19 -13.05
N GLY A 320 16.32 11.64 -12.90
CA GLY A 320 17.05 11.61 -11.61
C GLY A 320 17.43 12.97 -11.01
N TYR A 321 17.09 14.06 -11.68
CA TYR A 321 17.28 15.46 -11.26
C TYR A 321 15.93 16.20 -11.08
N TRP A 322 14.81 15.50 -10.97
CA TRP A 322 13.49 16.12 -10.78
C TRP A 322 13.38 16.99 -9.51
N PRO A 323 14.09 16.72 -8.37
CA PRO A 323 14.06 17.64 -7.23
C PRO A 323 14.66 19.02 -7.57
N LYS A 324 15.68 19.06 -8.43
CA LYS A 324 16.22 20.31 -8.97
C LYS A 324 15.22 21.03 -9.86
N GLN A 325 14.46 20.31 -10.69
CA GLN A 325 13.38 20.90 -11.49
C GLN A 325 12.32 21.55 -10.60
N VAL A 326 11.94 20.91 -9.49
CA VAL A 326 11.02 21.51 -8.50
C VAL A 326 11.60 22.80 -7.94
N ALA A 327 12.86 22.79 -7.49
CA ALA A 327 13.51 23.98 -6.98
C ALA A 327 13.56 25.13 -8.01
N GLN A 328 13.80 24.81 -9.29
CA GLN A 328 13.81 25.78 -10.38
C GLN A 328 12.42 26.36 -10.66
N VAL A 329 11.36 25.54 -10.61
CA VAL A 329 9.98 26.00 -10.74
C VAL A 329 9.60 26.90 -9.58
N LEU A 330 9.94 26.53 -8.34
CA LEU A 330 9.72 27.38 -7.17
C LEU A 330 10.50 28.70 -7.29
N ASN A 331 11.74 28.69 -7.79
CA ASN A 331 12.51 29.91 -8.02
C ASN A 331 11.83 30.84 -9.04
N LYS A 332 11.35 30.28 -10.15
CA LYS A 332 10.66 31.04 -11.19
C LYS A 332 9.32 31.62 -10.72
N THR A 333 8.56 30.85 -9.94
CA THR A 333 7.20 31.21 -9.54
C THR A 333 7.17 32.11 -8.30
N LEU A 334 8.07 31.87 -7.34
CA LEU A 334 8.06 32.53 -6.01
C LEU A 334 9.34 33.31 -5.70
N GLY A 335 10.35 33.30 -6.57
CA GLY A 335 11.68 33.83 -6.25
C GLY A 335 12.46 32.99 -5.23
N PHE A 336 12.04 31.75 -4.95
CA PHE A 336 12.65 30.84 -3.99
C PHE A 336 14.15 30.61 -4.28
N LYS A 337 15.01 30.77 -3.27
CA LYS A 337 16.46 30.59 -3.38
C LYS A 337 16.90 29.32 -2.68
N HIS A 338 17.60 28.45 -3.40
CA HIS A 338 18.12 27.19 -2.87
C HIS A 338 19.27 26.65 -3.74
N ASP A 339 20.24 25.97 -3.13
CA ASP A 339 21.45 25.49 -3.81
C ASP A 339 21.13 24.54 -4.98
N LEU A 340 20.13 23.67 -4.81
CA LEU A 340 19.66 22.77 -5.87
C LEU A 340 19.28 23.47 -7.18
N THR A 341 18.91 24.75 -7.16
CA THR A 341 18.54 25.50 -8.39
C THR A 341 19.70 25.57 -9.39
N ARG A 342 20.94 25.60 -8.90
CA ARG A 342 22.18 25.79 -9.69
C ARG A 342 23.17 24.63 -9.55
N MET A 343 22.90 23.65 -8.68
CA MET A 343 23.77 22.50 -8.45
C MET A 343 23.98 21.67 -9.73
N ASN A 344 25.20 21.17 -9.94
CA ASN A 344 25.50 20.30 -11.06
C ASN A 344 24.84 18.92 -10.86
N ASP A 345 24.40 18.31 -11.96
CA ASP A 345 23.64 17.05 -11.89
C ASP A 345 24.43 15.91 -11.25
N SER A 346 25.77 15.91 -11.40
CA SER A 346 26.68 14.94 -10.77
C SER A 346 26.75 15.06 -9.23
N GLU A 347 26.36 16.20 -8.66
CA GLU A 347 26.44 16.46 -7.22
C GLU A 347 25.11 16.19 -6.50
N ILE A 348 23.99 16.22 -7.25
CA ILE A 348 22.63 16.09 -6.72
C ILE A 348 22.45 14.78 -5.96
N GLU A 349 22.94 13.66 -6.49
CA GLU A 349 22.79 12.36 -5.86
C GLU A 349 23.41 12.33 -4.45
N LYS A 350 24.65 12.82 -4.33
CA LYS A 350 25.37 12.89 -3.06
C LYS A 350 24.73 13.88 -2.10
N TYR A 351 24.26 15.01 -2.61
CA TYR A 351 23.52 16.00 -1.83
C TYR A 351 22.24 15.39 -1.24
N LEU A 352 21.41 14.73 -2.06
CA LEU A 352 20.16 14.11 -1.62
C LEU A 352 20.42 13.00 -0.60
N GLN A 353 21.46 12.18 -0.79
CA GLN A 353 21.87 11.17 0.21
C GLN A 353 22.15 11.78 1.58
N ASN A 354 22.91 12.88 1.61
CA ASN A 354 23.27 13.55 2.86
C ASN A 354 22.07 14.25 3.49
N ALA A 355 21.25 14.94 2.69
CA ALA A 355 20.07 15.65 3.15
C ALA A 355 19.01 14.68 3.68
N MET A 356 18.82 13.53 3.00
CA MET A 356 17.88 12.50 3.42
C MET A 356 18.17 11.93 4.80
N ARG A 357 19.41 11.97 5.32
CA ARG A 357 19.70 11.51 6.69
C ARG A 357 19.03 12.35 7.77
N LYS A 358 18.74 13.62 7.48
CA LYS A 358 18.17 14.58 8.43
C LYS A 358 16.64 14.65 8.36
N VAL A 359 16.04 13.98 7.38
CA VAL A 359 14.60 14.06 7.15
C VAL A 359 13.83 13.29 8.25
N PRO A 360 12.86 13.93 8.92
CA PRO A 360 12.08 13.30 9.99
C PRO A 360 10.89 12.51 9.41
N LEU A 361 11.16 11.35 8.81
CA LEU A 361 10.14 10.54 8.12
C LEU A 361 8.99 10.15 9.05
N GLU A 362 9.29 9.86 10.32
CA GLU A 362 8.36 9.53 11.38
C GLU A 362 7.28 10.61 11.60
N GLN A 363 7.66 11.90 11.48
CA GLN A 363 6.74 13.03 11.63
C GLN A 363 5.72 13.11 10.48
N PHE A 364 6.11 12.70 9.26
CA PHE A 364 5.22 12.75 8.09
C PHE A 364 4.09 11.73 8.14
N ILE A 365 4.27 10.66 8.91
CA ILE A 365 3.32 9.55 9.02
C ILE A 365 2.69 9.44 10.41
N GLY A 366 3.02 10.37 11.32
CA GLY A 366 2.45 10.43 12.66
C GLY A 366 2.87 9.27 13.56
N LEU A 367 4.07 8.71 13.35
CA LEU A 367 4.65 7.77 14.32
C LEU A 367 5.12 8.57 15.55
N SER A 368 4.84 8.07 16.76
CA SER A 368 5.24 8.73 18.01
C SER A 368 6.76 8.84 18.13
N GLU A 369 7.27 9.89 18.78
CA GLU A 369 8.72 10.11 19.04
C GLU A 369 9.43 8.90 19.70
N ASN A 370 8.69 8.08 20.45
CA ASN A 370 9.20 6.85 21.08
C ASN A 370 9.62 5.75 20.07
N PHE A 371 9.18 5.84 18.81
CA PHE A 371 9.51 4.87 17.77
C PHE A 371 10.99 4.95 17.34
N GLY A 372 11.55 6.18 17.27
CA GLY A 372 12.96 6.39 16.90
C GLY A 372 13.96 5.85 17.92
N ASN A 373 13.57 5.73 19.19
CA ASN A 373 14.44 5.29 20.28
C ASN A 373 14.46 3.78 20.52
N GLN A 374 13.50 3.02 19.98
CA GLN A 374 13.45 1.56 20.17
C GLN A 374 14.34 0.78 19.20
N TYR A 375 14.59 1.31 17.98
CA TYR A 375 15.32 0.57 16.93
C TYR A 375 16.78 0.99 16.73
N VAL A 376 17.26 2.04 17.41
CA VAL A 376 18.69 2.40 17.42
C VAL A 376 19.50 1.53 18.40
N LYS A 377 18.84 0.66 19.17
CA LYS A 377 19.49 -0.15 20.23
C LYS A 377 19.71 -1.63 19.92
N GLU A 378 19.31 -2.15 18.76
CA GLU A 378 19.62 -3.52 18.36
C GLU A 378 20.47 -3.55 17.07
N GLU A 379 21.78 -3.45 17.31
CA GLU A 379 22.89 -4.13 16.61
C GLU A 379 23.09 -3.89 15.09
N GLU A 380 24.19 -3.18 14.78
CA GLU A 380 25.42 -3.72 14.16
C GLU A 380 25.37 -5.02 13.33
N ALA A 381 24.30 -5.25 12.56
CA ALA A 381 24.29 -6.28 11.53
C ALA A 381 25.03 -5.76 10.29
N GLN A 382 26.33 -6.08 10.24
CA GLN A 382 27.15 -6.04 9.04
C GLN A 382 26.39 -6.68 7.86
N TYR A 383 26.16 -5.90 6.80
CA TYR A 383 25.91 -6.45 5.48
C TYR A 383 27.14 -6.16 4.61
N LEU A 384 27.93 -7.22 4.41
CA LEU A 384 28.96 -7.31 3.38
C LEU A 384 28.28 -7.36 1.99
N VAL A 385 28.74 -6.43 1.13
CA VAL A 385 28.75 -6.38 -0.35
C VAL A 385 27.52 -6.83 -1.12
#